data_AF-A0A3M1IF76-F1
#
_entry.id   AF-A0A3M1IF76-F1
#
_cell.length_a   1.000
_cell.length_b   1.000
_cell.length_c   1.000
_cell.angle_alpha   90.00
_cell.angle_beta   90.00
_cell.angle_gamma   90.00
#
_symmetry.space_group_name_H-M   'P 1'
#
loop_
_entity.id
_entity.type
_entity.pdbx_description
1 polymer ?
#
loop_
_entity_poly.entity_id
_entity_poly.type
_entity_poly.pdbx_seq_one_letter_code
_entity_poly.pdbx_strand_id
1 'polypeptide(L)'
;MSEMILSLVSFADGPGELLSQPWHWSVSGVAVAVILFLLTWMGRSFGVSTAFRNLCTMAGAGRKYAFFDVDLSEENWRLAFVLGAVGGGFIASQFMASPEAVAISEATVAHLQTWHINYPQGNGFLPTDIFNFTHPKGIALALLGGFLVGFGARYGRGCTSGHAITGLSHLQLPSLITVIGFFIGGLTMTWLIMPFIFG
;
A
#
# COMPACT_ATOMS: atom_id res chain seq x y z
N MET A 1 -2.20 2.19 29.18
CA MET A 1 -1.25 1.64 30.17
C MET A 1 -1.36 0.11 30.30
N SER A 2 -2.56 -0.47 30.24
CA SER A 2 -2.75 -1.93 30.21
C SER A 2 -2.24 -2.61 28.93
N GLU A 3 -2.41 -1.99 27.75
CA GLU A 3 -1.92 -2.56 26.47
C GLU A 3 -0.39 -2.59 26.32
N MET A 4 0.32 -1.67 27.00
CA MET A 4 1.78 -1.61 27.00
C MET A 4 2.42 -2.70 27.88
N ILE A 5 1.67 -3.19 28.88
CA ILE A 5 2.11 -4.30 29.74
C ILE A 5 1.85 -5.64 29.04
N LEU A 6 0.74 -5.76 28.30
CA LEU A 6 0.43 -6.95 27.49
C LEU A 6 1.43 -7.16 26.33
N SER A 7 1.91 -6.09 25.68
CA SER A 7 2.94 -6.23 24.63
C SER A 7 4.31 -6.65 25.16
N LEU A 8 4.63 -6.34 26.43
CA LEU A 8 5.86 -6.79 27.09
C LEU A 8 5.76 -8.24 27.60
N VAL A 9 4.57 -8.71 27.98
CA VAL A 9 4.34 -10.10 28.42
C VAL A 9 4.39 -11.08 27.25
N SER A 10 4.01 -10.67 26.04
CA SER A 10 4.14 -11.52 24.84
C SER A 10 5.59 -11.67 24.34
N PHE A 11 6.56 -10.97 24.94
CA PHE A 11 7.99 -11.17 24.64
C PHE A 11 8.58 -12.47 25.26
N ALA A 12 7.79 -13.20 26.05
CA ALA A 12 8.23 -14.39 26.79
C ALA A 12 7.83 -15.74 26.15
N ASP A 13 6.95 -15.75 25.15
CA ASP A 13 6.58 -16.95 24.40
C ASP A 13 7.36 -16.99 23.07
N GLY A 14 7.75 -18.17 22.61
CA GLY A 14 8.84 -18.40 21.64
C GLY A 14 8.83 -17.54 20.35
N PRO A 15 9.95 -17.50 19.60
CA PRO A 15 10.15 -16.57 18.48
C PRO A 15 9.11 -16.65 17.35
N GLY A 16 8.34 -17.75 17.28
CA GLY A 16 7.23 -17.89 16.33
C GLY A 16 5.95 -17.15 16.75
N GLU A 17 5.67 -17.05 18.05
CA GLU A 17 4.43 -16.46 18.59
C GLU A 17 4.52 -14.93 18.66
N LEU A 18 5.73 -14.41 18.91
CA LEU A 18 6.06 -12.98 18.82
C LEU A 18 5.85 -12.40 17.41
N LEU A 19 6.06 -13.22 16.37
CA LEU A 19 5.94 -12.79 14.97
C LEU A 19 4.50 -12.84 14.47
N SER A 20 3.66 -13.72 15.00
CA SER A 20 2.28 -13.92 14.53
C SER A 20 1.24 -13.01 15.21
N GLN A 21 1.58 -12.37 16.33
CA GLN A 21 0.66 -11.46 17.02
C GLN A 21 0.49 -10.11 16.27
N PRO A 22 -0.67 -9.44 16.37
CA PRO A 22 -0.85 -8.10 15.82
C PRO A 22 0.05 -7.11 16.54
N TRP A 23 1.04 -6.58 15.82
CA TRP A 23 1.94 -5.57 16.37
C TRP A 23 1.22 -4.22 16.48
N HIS A 24 1.45 -3.54 17.60
CA HIS A 24 0.98 -2.18 17.77
C HIS A 24 1.56 -1.27 16.68
N TRP A 25 0.74 -0.37 16.15
CA TRP A 25 1.07 0.48 14.99
C TRP A 25 2.37 1.28 15.18
N SER A 26 2.73 1.63 16.43
CA SER A 26 3.97 2.36 16.73
C SER A 26 5.22 1.56 16.41
N VAL A 27 5.20 0.23 16.58
CA VAL A 27 6.35 -0.64 16.26
C VAL A 27 6.61 -0.62 14.76
N SER A 28 5.54 -0.76 13.96
CA SER A 28 5.60 -0.63 12.50
C SER A 28 6.05 0.77 12.07
N GLY A 29 5.58 1.82 12.75
CA GLY A 29 5.99 3.20 12.49
C GLY A 29 7.49 3.44 12.73
N VAL A 30 8.02 2.95 13.86
CA VAL A 30 9.46 3.02 14.17
C VAL A 30 10.27 2.21 13.16
N ALA A 31 9.83 0.99 12.81
CA ALA A 31 10.51 0.16 11.83
C ALA A 31 10.60 0.85 10.45
N VAL A 32 9.49 1.43 9.97
CA VAL A 32 9.46 2.20 8.72
C VAL A 32 10.36 3.43 8.82
N ALA A 33 10.35 4.17 9.93
CA ALA A 33 11.22 5.32 10.12
C ALA A 33 12.72 4.94 10.08
N VAL A 34 13.11 3.82 10.71
CA VAL A 34 14.50 3.31 10.66
C VAL A 34 14.90 2.94 9.24
N ILE A 35 14.03 2.23 8.51
CA ILE A 35 14.29 1.86 7.10
C ILE A 35 14.45 3.11 6.24
N LEU A 36 13.57 4.11 6.40
CA LEU A 36 13.65 5.36 5.65
C LEU A 36 14.90 6.17 5.99
N PHE A 37 15.28 6.20 7.26
CA PHE A 37 16.52 6.83 7.70
C PHE A 37 17.73 6.17 7.04
N LEU A 38 17.82 4.84 7.07
CA LEU A 38 18.89 4.07 6.43
C LEU A 38 18.95 4.30 4.91
N LEU A 39 17.79 4.34 4.25
CA LEU A 39 17.72 4.60 2.81
C LEU A 39 18.17 6.03 2.47
N THR A 40 17.72 7.01 3.25
CA THR A 40 18.07 8.42 3.05
C THR A 40 19.56 8.65 3.33
N TRP A 41 20.10 7.98 4.36
CA TRP A 41 21.53 7.99 4.68
C TRP A 41 22.39 7.46 3.52
N MET A 42 21.89 6.43 2.82
CA MET A 42 22.56 5.85 1.64
C MET A 42 22.31 6.67 0.35
N GLY A 43 21.68 7.84 0.45
CA GLY A 43 21.34 8.69 -0.70
C GLY A 43 20.27 8.10 -1.62
N ARG A 44 19.48 7.14 -1.14
CA ARG A 44 18.46 6.43 -1.92
C ARG A 44 17.06 6.93 -1.52
N SER A 45 16.22 7.27 -2.50
CA SER A 45 14.86 7.78 -2.25
C SER A 45 13.77 6.75 -2.49
N PHE A 46 12.79 6.69 -1.57
CA PHE A 46 11.71 5.71 -1.53
C PHE A 46 10.63 6.02 -2.57
N GLY A 47 10.51 5.22 -3.63
CA GLY A 47 9.58 5.49 -4.74
C GLY A 47 9.14 4.25 -5.50
N VAL A 48 7.93 3.74 -5.20
CA VAL A 48 7.40 2.52 -5.83
C VAL A 48 6.98 2.75 -7.28
N SER A 49 6.41 3.93 -7.60
CA SER A 49 6.01 4.29 -8.97
C SER A 49 7.17 4.27 -9.97
N THR A 50 8.38 4.59 -9.52
CA THR A 50 9.58 4.57 -10.38
C THR A 50 10.00 3.15 -10.72
N ALA A 51 9.81 2.19 -9.81
CA ALA A 51 10.06 0.78 -10.08
C ALA A 51 9.16 0.24 -11.20
N PHE A 52 7.89 0.67 -11.27
CA PHE A 52 7.00 0.32 -12.38
C PHE A 52 7.50 0.86 -13.73
N ARG A 53 8.02 2.09 -13.77
CA ARG A 53 8.66 2.64 -14.98
C ARG A 53 9.85 1.78 -15.41
N ASN A 54 10.70 1.39 -14.47
CA ASN A 54 11.88 0.57 -14.73
C ASN A 54 11.50 -0.85 -15.21
N LEU A 55 10.42 -1.42 -14.69
CA LEU A 55 9.86 -2.67 -15.19
C LEU A 55 9.44 -2.55 -16.66
N CYS A 56 8.77 -1.45 -17.03
CA CYS A 56 8.42 -1.17 -18.43
C CYS A 56 9.67 -0.99 -19.32
N THR A 57 10.73 -0.36 -18.81
CA THR A 57 12.02 -0.25 -19.49
C THR A 57 12.63 -1.62 -19.77
N MET A 58 12.67 -2.51 -18.77
CA MET A 58 13.14 -3.89 -18.91
C MET A 58 12.31 -4.70 -19.91
N ALA A 59 10.99 -4.48 -19.94
CA ALA A 59 10.08 -5.09 -20.91
C ALA A 59 10.27 -4.58 -22.36
N GLY A 60 11.23 -3.66 -22.59
CA GLY A 60 11.60 -3.18 -23.92
C GLY A 60 10.93 -1.86 -24.33
N ALA A 61 10.12 -1.24 -23.46
CA ALA A 61 9.49 0.06 -23.77
C ALA A 61 10.53 1.19 -23.89
N GLY A 62 11.72 1.03 -23.31
CA GLY A 62 12.82 2.00 -23.39
C GLY A 62 13.34 2.24 -24.81
N ARG A 63 13.21 1.25 -25.71
CA ARG A 63 13.63 1.39 -27.11
C ARG A 63 12.67 2.23 -27.95
N LYS A 64 11.44 2.44 -27.48
CA LYS A 64 10.34 3.03 -28.27
C LYS A 64 9.92 4.41 -27.77
N TYR A 65 10.18 4.72 -26.49
CA TYR A 65 9.83 6.01 -25.89
C TYR A 65 10.94 6.49 -24.97
N ALA A 66 11.39 7.74 -25.17
CA ALA A 66 12.44 8.38 -24.34
C ALA A 66 12.07 8.44 -22.85
N PHE A 67 10.77 8.42 -22.51
CA PHE A 67 10.35 8.34 -21.11
C PHE A 67 10.75 7.01 -20.45
N PHE A 68 10.82 5.90 -21.18
CA PHE A 68 11.24 4.62 -20.60
C PHE A 68 12.73 4.35 -20.81
N ASP A 69 13.49 5.28 -21.39
CA ASP A 69 14.94 5.13 -21.52
C ASP A 69 15.60 5.61 -20.22
N VAL A 70 15.82 4.67 -19.29
CA VAL A 70 16.44 4.92 -17.99
C VAL A 70 17.51 3.88 -17.72
N ASP A 71 18.59 4.33 -17.09
CA ASP A 71 19.67 3.44 -16.67
C ASP A 71 19.24 2.56 -15.49
N LEU A 72 18.93 1.31 -15.80
CA LEU A 72 18.48 0.32 -14.82
C LEU A 72 19.52 0.06 -13.73
N SER A 73 20.81 0.18 -14.05
CA SER A 73 21.92 -0.07 -13.13
C SER A 73 21.87 0.83 -11.88
N GLU A 74 21.48 2.10 -12.04
CA GLU A 74 21.38 3.05 -10.92
C GLU A 74 20.17 2.78 -10.02
N GLU A 75 19.15 2.13 -10.59
CA GLU A 75 17.84 1.89 -10.00
C GLU A 75 17.62 0.43 -9.54
N ASN A 76 18.61 -0.44 -9.69
CA ASN A 76 18.56 -1.87 -9.30
C ASN A 76 18.13 -2.06 -7.84
N TRP A 77 18.51 -1.15 -6.95
CA TRP A 77 18.12 -1.22 -5.53
C TRP A 77 16.60 -1.07 -5.33
N ARG A 78 15.91 -0.24 -6.13
CA ARG A 78 14.45 -0.07 -6.06
C ARG A 78 13.73 -1.31 -6.56
N LEU A 79 14.26 -1.94 -7.60
CA LEU A 79 13.72 -3.20 -8.13
C LEU A 79 13.86 -4.31 -7.09
N ALA A 80 15.04 -4.46 -6.47
CA ALA A 80 15.25 -5.39 -5.37
C ALA A 80 14.32 -5.12 -4.18
N PHE A 81 14.09 -3.85 -3.84
CA PHE A 81 13.15 -3.45 -2.79
C PHE A 81 11.71 -3.87 -3.11
N VAL A 82 11.21 -3.60 -4.33
CA VAL A 82 9.85 -3.97 -4.72
C VAL A 82 9.68 -5.49 -4.79
N LEU A 83 10.66 -6.21 -5.34
CA LEU A 83 10.65 -7.68 -5.35
C LEU A 83 10.68 -8.24 -3.93
N GLY A 84 11.49 -7.65 -3.04
CA GLY A 84 11.53 -8.00 -1.62
C GLY A 84 10.21 -7.72 -0.91
N ALA A 85 9.52 -6.62 -1.22
CA ALA A 85 8.20 -6.32 -0.68
C ALA A 85 7.13 -7.31 -1.16
N VAL A 86 7.15 -7.70 -2.44
CA VAL A 86 6.25 -8.74 -2.99
C VAL A 86 6.55 -10.10 -2.34
N GLY A 87 7.83 -10.49 -2.25
CA GLY A 87 8.24 -11.74 -1.60
C GLY A 87 7.91 -11.76 -0.10
N GLY A 88 8.13 -10.65 0.59
CA GLY A 88 7.76 -10.47 2.00
C GLY A 88 6.25 -10.56 2.21
N GLY A 89 5.45 -9.94 1.33
CA GLY A 89 3.99 -10.07 1.35
C GLY A 89 3.52 -11.50 1.10
N PHE A 90 4.15 -12.22 0.17
CA PHE A 90 3.87 -13.63 -0.07
C PHE A 90 4.18 -14.50 1.16
N ILE A 91 5.37 -14.35 1.76
CA ILE A 91 5.77 -15.06 2.97
C ILE A 91 4.80 -14.71 4.13
N ALA A 92 4.49 -13.44 4.34
CA ALA A 92 3.55 -13.02 5.37
C ALA A 92 2.16 -13.62 5.15
N SER A 93 1.66 -13.65 3.92
CA SER A 93 0.35 -14.24 3.61
C SER A 93 0.27 -15.76 3.80
N GLN A 94 1.40 -16.47 3.70
CA GLN A 94 1.43 -17.94 3.86
C GLN A 94 1.72 -18.37 5.29
N PHE A 95 2.61 -17.65 5.99
CA PHE A 95 3.10 -18.03 7.31
C PHE A 95 2.48 -17.23 8.47
N MET A 96 1.96 -16.01 8.22
CA MET A 96 1.42 -15.10 9.23
C MET A 96 -0.07 -14.75 8.99
N ALA A 97 -0.78 -15.53 8.19
CA ALA A 97 -2.22 -15.32 7.99
C ALA A 97 -2.98 -15.59 9.30
N SER A 98 -3.48 -14.53 9.93
CA SER A 98 -4.41 -14.64 11.04
C SER A 98 -5.76 -15.16 10.53
N PRO A 99 -6.37 -16.15 11.20
CA PRO A 99 -7.70 -16.64 10.83
C PRO A 99 -8.84 -15.65 11.17
N GLU A 100 -8.54 -14.62 11.95
CA GLU A 100 -9.47 -13.55 12.28
C GLU A 100 -9.48 -12.47 11.20
N ALA A 101 -10.69 -12.00 10.86
CA ALA A 101 -10.89 -10.90 9.92
C ALA A 101 -10.24 -9.62 10.45
N VAL A 102 -9.83 -8.72 9.55
CA VAL A 102 -9.23 -7.44 9.95
C VAL A 102 -10.23 -6.68 10.83
N ALA A 103 -9.79 -6.29 12.02
CA ALA A 103 -10.63 -5.60 13.00
C ALA A 103 -11.01 -4.20 12.49
N ILE A 104 -12.17 -4.09 11.85
CA ILE A 104 -12.76 -2.82 11.41
C ILE A 104 -13.81 -2.38 12.44
N SER A 105 -13.97 -1.06 12.62
CA SER A 105 -15.03 -0.48 13.46
C SER A 105 -16.42 -0.97 13.05
N GLU A 106 -17.24 -1.33 14.04
CA GLU A 106 -18.64 -1.77 13.84
C GLU A 106 -19.45 -0.75 13.02
N ALA A 107 -19.18 0.55 13.19
CA ALA A 107 -19.84 1.61 12.43
C ALA A 107 -19.55 1.54 10.92
N THR A 108 -18.32 1.15 10.54
CA THR A 108 -17.94 0.98 9.13
C THR A 108 -18.56 -0.29 8.55
N VAL A 109 -18.67 -1.37 9.33
CA VAL A 109 -19.33 -2.61 8.89
C VAL A 109 -20.82 -2.35 8.61
N ALA A 110 -21.51 -1.63 9.50
CA ALA A 110 -22.89 -1.23 9.29
C ALA A 110 -23.06 -0.35 8.03
N HIS A 111 -22.10 0.54 7.76
CA HIS A 111 -22.14 1.37 6.55
C HIS A 111 -21.91 0.55 5.27
N LEU A 112 -20.96 -0.40 5.28
CA LEU A 112 -20.71 -1.27 4.13
C LEU A 112 -21.92 -2.16 3.77
N GLN A 113 -22.69 -2.59 4.78
CA GLN A 113 -23.95 -3.32 4.56
C GLN A 113 -24.99 -2.49 3.81
N THR A 114 -25.00 -1.16 3.98
CA THR A 114 -25.92 -0.27 3.22
C THR A 114 -25.61 -0.25 1.72
N TRP A 115 -24.38 -0.55 1.32
CA TRP A 115 -23.93 -0.63 -0.07
C TRP A 115 -23.88 -2.06 -0.60
N HIS A 116 -24.54 -3.01 0.08
CA HIS A 116 -24.53 -4.43 -0.28
C HIS A 116 -23.13 -5.06 -0.37
N ILE A 117 -22.14 -4.51 0.34
CA ILE A 117 -20.78 -5.04 0.39
C ILE A 117 -20.67 -5.95 1.61
N ASN A 118 -20.57 -7.26 1.40
CA ASN A 118 -20.33 -8.18 2.51
C ASN A 118 -18.86 -8.11 2.90
N TYR A 119 -18.61 -7.69 4.14
CA TYR A 119 -17.28 -7.77 4.72
C TYR A 119 -16.97 -9.24 5.05
N PRO A 120 -15.85 -9.80 4.55
CA PRO A 120 -15.52 -11.21 4.79
C PRO A 120 -15.25 -11.45 6.27
N GLN A 121 -16.03 -12.36 6.87
CA GLN A 121 -15.84 -12.85 8.23
C GLN A 121 -14.91 -14.08 8.18
N GLY A 122 -13.60 -13.87 7.96
CA GLY A 122 -12.59 -14.95 7.91
C GLY A 122 -11.30 -14.55 7.18
N ASN A 123 -10.58 -15.54 6.62
CA ASN A 123 -9.27 -15.45 5.94
C ASN A 123 -9.17 -14.48 4.73
N GLY A 124 -10.16 -13.61 4.50
CA GLY A 124 -10.20 -12.66 3.40
C GLY A 124 -9.75 -11.27 3.84
N PHE A 125 -8.65 -10.78 3.28
CA PHE A 125 -8.19 -9.39 3.48
C PHE A 125 -9.05 -8.36 2.74
N LEU A 126 -9.76 -8.78 1.68
CA LEU A 126 -10.57 -7.91 0.83
C LEU A 126 -11.97 -8.51 0.57
N PRO A 127 -13.01 -7.68 0.39
CA PRO A 127 -14.33 -8.15 -0.02
C PRO A 127 -14.26 -8.84 -1.38
N THR A 128 -14.50 -10.15 -1.40
CA THR A 128 -14.47 -10.99 -2.60
C THR A 128 -15.61 -10.69 -3.56
N ASP A 129 -16.63 -9.96 -3.12
CA ASP A 129 -17.76 -9.53 -3.94
C ASP A 129 -17.35 -8.45 -4.96
N ILE A 130 -16.37 -7.60 -4.59
CA ILE A 130 -15.88 -6.50 -5.42
C ILE A 130 -14.61 -6.92 -6.17
N PHE A 131 -13.67 -7.56 -5.46
CA PHE A 131 -12.37 -7.93 -5.98
C PHE A 131 -12.34 -9.39 -6.43
N ASN A 132 -13.22 -9.75 -7.37
CA ASN A 132 -13.21 -11.06 -8.00
C ASN A 132 -12.70 -11.00 -9.45
N PHE A 133 -11.77 -11.90 -9.79
CA PHE A 133 -11.31 -12.08 -11.17
C PHE A 133 -12.26 -12.92 -12.02
N THR A 134 -13.33 -13.48 -11.45
CA THR A 134 -14.37 -14.20 -12.20
C THR A 134 -15.47 -13.26 -12.72
N HIS A 135 -15.74 -12.16 -12.02
CA HIS A 135 -16.78 -11.22 -12.41
C HIS A 135 -16.22 -10.07 -13.26
N PRO A 136 -16.85 -9.75 -14.41
CA PRO A 136 -16.35 -8.72 -15.31
C PRO A 136 -16.36 -7.32 -14.66
N LYS A 137 -17.29 -7.08 -13.71
CA LYS A 137 -17.34 -5.84 -12.93
C LYS A 137 -16.09 -5.65 -12.06
N GLY A 138 -15.63 -6.71 -11.37
CA GLY A 138 -14.44 -6.65 -10.52
C GLY A 138 -13.17 -6.41 -11.32
N ILE A 139 -13.02 -7.09 -12.46
CA ILE A 139 -11.92 -6.84 -13.40
C ILE A 139 -11.96 -5.40 -13.92
N ALA A 140 -13.12 -4.92 -14.36
CA ALA A 140 -13.26 -3.56 -14.88
C ALA A 140 -12.90 -2.52 -13.81
N LEU A 141 -13.34 -2.69 -12.57
CA LEU A 141 -13.03 -1.80 -11.47
C LEU A 141 -11.53 -1.81 -11.13
N ALA A 142 -10.89 -2.99 -11.12
CA ALA A 142 -9.47 -3.13 -10.85
C ALA A 142 -8.61 -2.50 -11.97
N LEU A 143 -8.98 -2.69 -13.23
CA LEU A 143 -8.28 -2.09 -14.38
C LEU A 143 -8.45 -0.57 -14.43
N LEU A 144 -9.68 -0.07 -14.28
CA LEU A 144 -9.95 1.37 -14.27
C LEU A 144 -9.32 2.05 -13.05
N GLY A 145 -9.43 1.45 -11.88
CA GLY A 145 -8.80 1.93 -10.65
C GLY A 145 -7.28 1.97 -10.76
N GLY A 146 -6.67 0.88 -11.24
CA GLY A 146 -5.23 0.81 -11.46
C GLY A 146 -4.75 1.84 -12.49
N PHE A 147 -5.50 2.03 -13.58
CA PHE A 147 -5.22 3.06 -14.57
C PHE A 147 -5.29 4.47 -13.98
N LEU A 148 -6.35 4.79 -13.23
CA LEU A 148 -6.52 6.10 -12.59
C LEU A 148 -5.43 6.39 -11.56
N VAL A 149 -5.04 5.41 -10.75
CA VAL A 149 -3.95 5.53 -9.78
C VAL A 149 -2.62 5.75 -10.49
N GLY A 150 -2.33 4.98 -11.55
CA GLY A 150 -1.12 5.13 -12.35
C GLY A 150 -1.04 6.50 -13.05
N PHE A 151 -2.15 6.93 -13.67
CA PHE A 151 -2.28 8.24 -14.29
C PHE A 151 -2.10 9.36 -13.26
N GLY A 152 -2.78 9.26 -12.11
CA GLY A 152 -2.68 10.23 -11.01
C GLY A 152 -1.27 10.34 -10.44
N ALA A 153 -0.58 9.21 -10.22
CA ALA A 153 0.81 9.20 -9.78
C ALA A 153 1.74 9.89 -10.81
N ARG A 154 1.46 9.73 -12.11
CA ARG A 154 2.23 10.41 -13.15
C ARG A 154 1.93 11.91 -13.22
N TYR A 155 0.67 12.29 -13.08
CA TYR A 155 0.23 13.69 -13.05
C TYR A 155 0.84 14.43 -11.85
N GLY A 156 0.82 13.81 -10.67
CA GLY A 156 1.45 14.32 -9.45
C GLY A 156 2.98 14.25 -9.43
N ARG A 157 3.61 13.65 -10.45
CA ARG A 157 5.07 13.37 -10.53
C ARG A 157 5.61 12.49 -9.38
N GLY A 158 4.75 11.66 -8.80
CA GLY A 158 5.11 10.72 -7.74
C GLY A 158 3.88 10.03 -7.15
N CYS A 159 4.08 8.93 -6.44
CA CYS A 159 3.04 8.22 -5.68
C CYS A 159 3.05 8.63 -4.20
N THR A 160 2.15 8.03 -3.42
CA THR A 160 2.08 8.21 -1.96
C THR A 160 3.42 7.95 -1.28
N SER A 161 4.16 6.91 -1.70
CA SER A 161 5.47 6.60 -1.12
C SER A 161 6.50 7.71 -1.37
N GLY A 162 6.45 8.38 -2.52
CA GLY A 162 7.38 9.45 -2.87
C GLY A 162 7.04 10.78 -2.20
N HIS A 163 5.77 11.20 -2.27
CA HIS A 163 5.35 12.49 -1.73
C HIS A 163 5.00 12.44 -0.24
N ALA A 164 4.26 11.42 0.22
CA ALA A 164 3.80 11.35 1.60
C ALA A 164 4.87 10.84 2.56
N ILE A 165 5.68 9.86 2.14
CA ILE A 165 6.73 9.32 3.01
C ILE A 165 7.99 10.18 2.88
N THR A 166 8.70 10.14 1.74
CA THR A 166 9.95 10.89 1.60
C THR A 166 9.72 12.41 1.48
N GLY A 167 8.78 12.86 0.66
CA GLY A 167 8.56 14.28 0.38
C GLY A 167 8.13 15.11 1.60
N LEU A 168 7.24 14.59 2.44
CA LEU A 168 6.83 15.25 3.68
C LEU A 168 7.95 15.21 4.74
N SER A 169 8.75 14.14 4.81
CA SER A 169 9.93 14.11 5.70
C SER A 169 10.95 15.19 5.36
N HIS A 170 11.04 15.62 4.10
CA HIS A 170 11.86 16.75 3.65
C HIS A 170 11.13 18.12 3.70
N LEU A 171 9.92 18.19 4.28
CA LEU A 171 9.10 19.41 4.38
C LEU A 171 8.88 20.14 3.05
N GLN A 172 8.77 19.40 1.95
CA GLN A 172 8.56 20.00 0.64
C GLN A 172 7.11 20.44 0.46
N LEU A 173 6.87 21.75 0.30
CA LEU A 173 5.55 22.32 0.01
C LEU A 173 4.84 21.66 -1.20
N PRO A 174 5.53 21.35 -2.32
CA PRO A 174 4.89 20.65 -3.43
C PRO A 174 4.34 19.27 -3.03
N SER A 175 5.07 18.53 -2.20
CA SER A 175 4.66 17.23 -1.71
C SER A 175 3.45 17.33 -0.78
N LEU A 176 3.39 18.36 0.06
CA LEU A 176 2.22 18.62 0.91
C LEU A 176 0.95 18.85 0.08
N ILE A 177 1.02 19.70 -0.95
CA ILE A 177 -0.12 19.98 -1.83
C ILE A 177 -0.59 18.70 -2.54
N THR A 178 0.35 17.90 -3.07
CA THR A 178 0.01 16.63 -3.74
C THR A 178 -0.65 15.65 -2.77
N VAL A 179 -0.18 15.55 -1.52
CA VAL A 179 -0.77 14.67 -0.50
C VAL A 179 -2.18 15.12 -0.13
N ILE A 180 -2.41 16.42 0.06
CA ILE A 180 -3.76 16.96 0.28
C ILE A 180 -4.68 16.58 -0.87
N GLY A 181 -4.21 16.70 -2.12
CA GLY A 181 -4.93 16.25 -3.31
C GLY A 181 -5.28 14.75 -3.29
N PHE A 182 -4.35 13.89 -2.87
CA PHE A 182 -4.60 12.45 -2.71
C PHE A 182 -5.70 12.16 -1.67
N PHE A 183 -5.68 12.87 -0.54
CA PHE A 183 -6.72 12.74 0.50
C PHE A 183 -8.08 13.23 0.01
N ILE A 184 -8.13 14.39 -0.67
CA ILE A 184 -9.38 14.90 -1.26
C ILE A 184 -9.94 13.88 -2.25
N GLY A 185 -9.11 13.38 -3.18
CA GLY A 185 -9.53 12.38 -4.15
C GLY A 185 -10.05 11.09 -3.51
N GLY A 186 -9.40 10.61 -2.44
CA GLY A 186 -9.85 9.46 -1.66
C GLY A 186 -11.20 9.70 -0.98
N LEU A 187 -11.37 10.87 -0.34
CA LEU A 187 -12.65 11.25 0.28
C LEU A 187 -13.76 11.41 -0.76
N THR A 188 -13.49 12.03 -1.91
CA THR A 188 -14.45 12.13 -3.02
C THR A 188 -14.83 10.74 -3.54
N MET A 189 -13.87 9.82 -3.66
CA MET A 189 -14.16 8.45 -4.07
C MET A 189 -15.10 7.76 -3.08
N THR A 190 -14.81 7.82 -1.78
CA THR A 190 -15.61 7.15 -0.75
C THR A 190 -17.01 7.77 -0.58
N TRP A 191 -17.12 9.10 -0.58
CA TRP A 191 -18.39 9.77 -0.27
C TRP A 191 -19.27 10.05 -1.49
N LEU A 192 -18.69 10.16 -2.68
CA LEU A 192 -19.41 10.57 -3.89
C LEU A 192 -19.54 9.42 -4.90
N ILE A 193 -18.45 8.71 -5.17
CA ILE A 193 -18.38 7.73 -6.25
C ILE A 193 -18.83 6.33 -5.78
N MET A 194 -18.36 5.88 -4.62
CA MET A 194 -18.71 4.57 -4.06
C MET A 194 -20.24 4.38 -3.87
N PRO A 195 -20.99 5.33 -3.28
CA PRO A 195 -22.45 5.18 -3.19
C PRO A 195 -23.15 5.22 -4.55
N PHE A 196 -22.57 5.83 -5.59
CA PHE A 196 -23.16 5.80 -6.94
C PHE A 196 -22.92 4.47 -7.67
N ILE A 197 -21.84 3.77 -7.33
CA ILE A 197 -21.48 2.47 -7.94
C ILE A 197 -22.16 1.30 -7.23
N PHE A 198 -22.29 1.37 -5.90
CA PHE A 198 -22.74 0.25 -5.04
C PHE A 198 -24.01 0.53 -4.24
N GLY A 199 -24.47 1.78 -4.19
CA GLY A 199 -25.74 2.16 -3.55
C GLY A 199 -26.94 2.08 -4.49
#